data_AF-A0A530JYW4-F1
#
_entry.id   AF-A0A530JYW4-F1
#
_cell.length_a   1.000
_cell.length_b   1.000
_cell.length_c   1.000
_cell.angle_alpha   90.00
_cell.angle_beta   90.00
_cell.angle_gamma   90.00
#
_symmetry.space_group_name_H-M   'P 1'
#
loop_
_entity.id
_entity.type
_entity.pdbx_description
1 polymer ?
#
loop_
_entity_poly.entity_id
_entity_poly.type
_entity_poly.pdbx_seq_one_letter_code
_entity_poly.pdbx_strand_id
1 'polypeptide(L)'
;MTYELPFDDAYEPYHASSPTDRVILELQMYGHRPHQDEPDPRPLPDDEVIRAGLAGIVETFAGMLGDTRLEPDLDDLLWSFANVFHRAAERVARSLDRNEEAQRSSQQEQDGSEVKSVELERLTAEGITYIERRNVLEIMRDEAADLYEAQTGSAWRPRTGSKISHQAMT
;
A
#
# COMPACT_ATOMS: atom_id res chain seq x y z
N MET A 1 29.83 51.85 -24.93
CA MET A 1 28.45 52.31 -24.73
C MET A 1 27.57 51.09 -24.90
N THR A 2 27.26 50.44 -23.78
CA THR A 2 26.41 49.25 -23.71
C THR A 2 24.95 49.70 -23.82
N TYR A 3 24.24 49.20 -24.82
CA TYR A 3 22.79 49.36 -24.90
C TYR A 3 22.14 48.34 -23.97
N GLU A 4 21.72 48.78 -22.78
CA GLU A 4 20.71 48.04 -22.02
C GLU A 4 19.36 48.31 -22.68
N LEU A 5 18.78 47.30 -23.33
CA LEU A 5 17.37 47.37 -23.71
C LEU A 5 16.55 47.25 -22.42
N PRO A 6 15.64 48.19 -22.13
CA PRO A 6 14.70 48.02 -21.03
C PRO A 6 13.82 46.81 -21.35
N PHE A 7 13.77 45.83 -20.46
CA PHE A 7 12.76 44.77 -20.49
C PHE A 7 11.41 45.44 -20.20
N ASP A 8 10.75 45.91 -21.25
CA ASP A 8 9.42 46.53 -21.15
C ASP A 8 8.35 45.45 -21.23
N ASP A 9 8.14 44.76 -20.12
CA ASP A 9 7.05 43.78 -19.98
C ASP A 9 5.67 44.47 -19.84
N ALA A 10 5.59 45.81 -19.98
CA ALA A 10 4.34 46.56 -19.84
C ALA A 10 3.27 46.22 -20.90
N TYR A 11 3.65 45.53 -21.98
CA TYR A 11 2.76 45.07 -23.04
C TYR A 11 2.42 43.58 -22.97
N GLU A 12 2.94 42.83 -21.99
CA GLU A 12 2.63 41.42 -21.87
C GLU A 12 1.24 41.23 -21.23
N PRO A 13 0.29 40.55 -21.90
CA PRO A 13 -1.05 40.34 -21.36
C PRO A 13 -0.98 39.47 -20.11
N TYR A 14 -1.84 39.77 -19.12
CA TYR A 14 -1.93 39.00 -17.88
C TYR A 14 -2.15 37.51 -18.22
N HIS A 15 -1.14 36.69 -17.98
CA HIS A 15 -1.23 35.25 -18.22
C HIS A 15 -2.07 34.62 -17.12
N ALA A 16 -3.34 34.35 -17.40
CA ALA A 16 -4.11 33.43 -16.58
C ALA A 16 -3.43 32.05 -16.61
N SER A 17 -3.37 31.36 -15.46
CA SER A 17 -2.73 30.04 -15.33
C SER A 17 -3.17 29.11 -16.46
N SER A 18 -2.18 28.58 -17.18
CA SER A 18 -2.37 27.65 -18.30
C SER A 18 -2.95 26.31 -17.79
N PRO A 19 -3.69 25.55 -18.62
CA PRO A 19 -4.09 24.19 -18.28
C PRO A 19 -2.92 23.31 -17.85
N THR A 20 -1.74 23.47 -18.47
CA THR A 20 -0.51 22.75 -18.09
C THR A 20 0.01 23.19 -16.73
N ASP A 21 -0.05 24.50 -16.44
CA ASP A 21 0.38 25.07 -15.16
C ASP A 21 -0.49 24.55 -14.01
N ARG A 22 -1.81 24.38 -14.23
CA ARG A 22 -2.71 23.72 -13.28
C ARG A 22 -2.36 22.24 -13.05
N VAL A 23 -2.08 21.49 -14.11
CA VAL A 23 -1.67 20.07 -13.99
C VAL A 23 -0.35 19.95 -13.23
N ILE A 24 0.63 20.82 -13.50
CA ILE A 24 1.90 20.86 -12.76
C ILE A 24 1.67 21.17 -11.29
N LEU A 25 0.82 22.15 -10.98
CA LEU A 25 0.48 22.52 -9.61
C LEU A 25 -0.19 21.35 -8.86
N GLU A 26 -1.12 20.64 -9.50
CA GLU A 26 -1.76 19.46 -8.92
C GLU A 26 -0.76 18.32 -8.66
N LEU A 27 0.16 18.06 -9.60
CA LEU A 27 1.23 17.08 -9.42
C LEU A 27 2.19 17.47 -8.28
N GLN A 28 2.51 18.75 -8.13
CA GLN A 28 3.35 19.24 -7.03
C GLN A 28 2.65 19.11 -5.67
N MET A 29 1.35 19.38 -5.60
CA MET A 29 0.61 19.32 -4.34
C MET A 29 0.23 17.90 -3.92
N TYR A 30 -0.14 17.03 -4.87
CA TYR A 30 -0.72 15.73 -4.56
C TYR A 30 0.11 14.53 -5.00
N GLY A 31 1.19 14.78 -5.76
CA GLY A 31 2.00 13.75 -6.40
C GLY A 31 1.26 13.11 -7.59
N HIS A 32 2.00 12.39 -8.43
CA HIS A 32 1.39 11.52 -9.43
C HIS A 32 0.68 10.36 -8.74
N ARG A 33 -0.61 10.19 -9.03
CA ARG A 33 -1.38 9.00 -8.68
C ARG A 33 -1.76 8.31 -9.99
N PRO A 34 -1.28 7.09 -10.25
CA PRO A 34 -1.64 6.37 -11.45
C PRO A 34 -3.17 6.26 -11.56
N HIS A 35 -3.65 6.29 -12.80
CA HIS A 35 -5.04 5.94 -13.07
C HIS A 35 -5.30 4.47 -12.68
N GLN A 36 -6.57 4.07 -12.55
CA GLN A 36 -6.91 2.68 -12.16
C GLN A 36 -6.30 1.62 -13.09
N ASP A 37 -5.95 2.00 -14.31
CA ASP A 37 -5.38 1.13 -15.34
C ASP A 37 -3.85 1.19 -15.45
N GLU A 38 -3.20 2.03 -14.64
CA GLU A 38 -1.74 2.20 -14.64
C GLU A 38 -1.12 1.56 -13.38
N PRO A 39 -0.02 0.81 -13.52
CA PRO A 39 0.72 0.30 -12.36
C PRO A 39 1.18 1.44 -11.45
N ASP A 40 1.07 1.25 -10.13
CA ASP A 40 1.59 2.22 -9.16
C ASP A 40 3.11 2.08 -9.01
N PRO A 41 3.91 3.08 -9.44
CA PRO A 41 5.36 2.95 -9.44
C PRO A 41 5.98 3.18 -8.06
N ARG A 42 5.18 3.53 -7.04
CA ARG A 42 5.70 3.80 -5.70
C ARG A 42 6.18 2.49 -5.05
N PRO A 43 7.37 2.49 -4.42
CA PRO A 43 7.90 1.29 -3.80
C PRO A 43 7.07 0.89 -2.58
N LEU A 44 7.07 -0.40 -2.29
CA LEU A 44 6.62 -0.92 -1.00
C LEU A 44 7.57 -0.47 0.12
N PRO A 45 7.10 -0.39 1.37
CA PRO A 45 7.99 -0.09 2.50
C PRO A 45 9.00 -1.23 2.71
N ASP A 46 10.24 -0.87 3.02
CA ASP A 46 11.29 -1.84 3.33
C ASP A 46 10.98 -2.60 4.63
N ASP A 47 11.36 -3.88 4.68
CA ASP A 47 11.13 -4.76 5.84
C ASP A 47 11.69 -4.18 7.15
N GLU A 48 12.86 -3.53 7.10
CA GLU A 48 13.47 -2.88 8.27
C GLU A 48 12.61 -1.70 8.78
N VAL A 49 12.07 -0.90 7.86
CA VAL A 49 11.18 0.21 8.19
C VAL A 49 9.87 -0.31 8.80
N ILE A 50 9.33 -1.41 8.25
CA ILE A 50 8.15 -2.08 8.80
C ILE A 50 8.43 -2.54 10.24
N ARG A 51 9.52 -3.30 10.45
CA ARG A 51 9.87 -3.83 11.77
C ARG A 51 10.06 -2.74 12.80
N ALA A 52 10.86 -1.72 12.49
CA ALA A 52 11.11 -0.60 13.39
C ALA A 52 9.82 0.17 13.73
N GLY A 53 8.98 0.42 12.73
CA GLY A 53 7.71 1.12 12.92
C GLY A 53 6.73 0.35 13.80
N LEU A 54 6.56 -0.95 13.55
CA LEU A 54 5.66 -1.80 14.34
C LEU A 54 6.15 -1.95 15.78
N ALA A 55 7.45 -2.17 15.98
CA ALA A 55 8.06 -2.25 17.31
C ALA A 55 7.82 -0.95 18.11
N GLY A 56 8.02 0.21 17.49
CA GLY A 56 7.79 1.50 18.16
C GLY A 56 6.34 1.72 18.57
N ILE A 57 5.36 1.28 17.75
CA ILE A 57 3.93 1.35 18.10
C ILE A 57 3.63 0.47 19.32
N VAL A 58 4.11 -0.78 19.31
CA VAL A 58 3.89 -1.73 20.41
C VAL A 58 4.55 -1.24 21.70
N GLU A 59 5.79 -0.75 21.65
CA GLU A 59 6.50 -0.18 22.79
C GLU A 59 5.75 1.04 23.36
N THR A 60 5.22 1.90 22.48
CA THR A 60 4.43 3.06 22.90
C THR A 60 3.14 2.62 23.60
N PHE A 61 2.45 1.60 23.10
CA PHE A 61 1.24 1.06 23.75
C PHE A 61 1.56 0.47 25.11
N ALA A 62 2.61 -0.35 25.19
CA ALA A 62 3.05 -0.96 26.43
C ALA A 62 3.48 0.07 27.47
N GLY A 63 4.26 1.08 27.07
CA GLY A 63 4.72 2.15 27.99
C GLY A 63 3.61 3.12 28.42
N MET A 64 2.59 3.34 27.58
CA MET A 64 1.46 4.20 27.91
C MET A 64 0.45 3.54 28.85
N LEU A 65 0.22 2.23 28.69
CA LEU A 65 -0.81 1.49 29.41
C LEU A 65 -0.28 0.65 30.56
N GLY A 66 1.00 0.26 30.53
CA GLY A 66 1.67 -0.49 31.59
C GLY A 66 1.67 0.28 32.92
N ASP A 67 1.53 -0.45 34.03
CA ASP A 67 1.40 0.10 35.38
C ASP A 67 0.20 1.05 35.56
N THR A 68 -0.78 1.00 34.64
CA THR A 68 -2.02 1.76 34.74
C THR A 68 -3.22 0.84 34.95
N ARG A 69 -4.39 1.42 35.23
CA ARG A 69 -5.66 0.66 35.29
C ARG A 69 -6.08 0.05 33.95
N LEU A 70 -5.45 0.46 32.84
CA LEU A 70 -5.72 -0.05 31.50
C LEU A 70 -4.74 -1.14 31.07
N GLU A 71 -3.77 -1.51 31.90
CA GLU A 71 -2.85 -2.62 31.61
C GLU A 71 -3.58 -3.93 31.25
N PRO A 72 -4.70 -4.32 31.90
CA PRO A 72 -5.44 -5.51 31.52
C PRO A 72 -6.01 -5.48 30.09
N ASP A 73 -6.22 -4.29 29.50
CA ASP A 73 -6.73 -4.12 28.15
C ASP A 73 -5.61 -4.26 27.08
N LEU A 74 -4.33 -4.23 27.48
CA LEU A 74 -3.19 -4.23 26.57
C LEU A 74 -3.14 -5.50 25.70
N ASP A 75 -3.45 -6.66 26.27
CA ASP A 75 -3.46 -7.94 25.54
C ASP A 75 -4.42 -7.91 24.34
N ASP A 76 -5.68 -7.53 24.57
CA ASP A 76 -6.70 -7.47 23.52
C ASP A 76 -6.39 -6.38 22.47
N LEU A 77 -5.78 -5.26 22.88
CA LEU A 77 -5.34 -4.19 21.98
C LEU A 77 -4.21 -4.65 21.06
N LEU A 78 -3.17 -5.29 21.60
CA LEU A 78 -2.05 -5.80 20.82
C LEU A 78 -2.47 -6.98 19.93
N TRP A 79 -3.36 -7.86 20.42
CA TRP A 79 -3.95 -8.91 19.61
C TRP A 79 -4.70 -8.31 18.41
N SER A 80 -5.47 -7.26 18.65
CA SER A 80 -6.24 -6.56 17.62
C SER A 80 -5.33 -5.87 16.61
N PHE A 81 -4.19 -5.34 17.05
CA PHE A 81 -3.20 -4.70 16.19
C PHE A 81 -2.67 -5.65 15.12
N ALA A 82 -2.17 -6.83 15.50
CA ALA A 82 -1.77 -7.86 14.54
C ALA A 82 -2.94 -8.32 13.64
N ASN A 83 -4.14 -8.40 14.22
CA ASN A 83 -5.35 -8.80 13.50
C ASN A 83 -5.79 -7.80 12.40
N VAL A 84 -5.46 -6.51 12.51
CA VAL A 84 -5.74 -5.53 11.45
C VAL A 84 -5.02 -5.90 10.15
N PHE A 85 -3.73 -6.25 10.24
CA PHE A 85 -2.93 -6.66 9.08
C PHE A 85 -3.41 -7.98 8.50
N HIS A 86 -3.75 -8.95 9.36
CA HIS A 86 -4.35 -10.22 8.94
C HIS A 86 -5.63 -10.00 8.10
N ARG A 87 -6.57 -9.19 8.60
CA ARG A 87 -7.83 -8.89 7.90
C ARG A 87 -7.58 -8.10 6.61
N ALA A 88 -6.55 -7.26 6.57
CA ALA A 88 -6.16 -6.54 5.35
C ALA A 88 -5.61 -7.49 4.29
N ALA A 89 -4.71 -8.41 4.67
CA ALA A 89 -4.19 -9.44 3.78
C ALA A 89 -5.31 -10.32 3.20
N GLU A 90 -6.28 -10.74 4.01
CA GLU A 90 -7.45 -11.51 3.54
C GLU A 90 -8.36 -10.74 2.58
N ARG A 91 -8.46 -9.41 2.73
CA ARG A 91 -9.20 -8.57 1.76
C ARG A 91 -8.47 -8.52 0.41
N VAL A 92 -7.15 -8.35 0.44
CA VAL A 92 -6.32 -8.31 -0.76
C VAL A 92 -6.30 -9.68 -1.45
N ALA A 93 -6.16 -10.77 -0.69
CA ALA A 93 -6.20 -12.13 -1.23
C ALA A 93 -7.50 -12.40 -1.99
N ARG A 94 -8.66 -12.02 -1.44
CA ARG A 94 -9.94 -12.15 -2.17
C ARG A 94 -10.01 -11.30 -3.44
N SER A 95 -9.33 -10.16 -3.48
CA SER A 95 -9.23 -9.37 -4.72
C SER A 95 -8.31 -10.02 -5.74
N LEU A 96 -7.20 -10.61 -5.29
CA LEU A 96 -6.32 -11.42 -6.13
C LEU A 96 -7.08 -12.61 -6.73
N ASP A 97 -7.84 -13.36 -5.95
CA ASP A 97 -8.63 -14.50 -6.44
C ASP A 97 -9.57 -14.10 -7.60
N ARG A 98 -10.27 -12.95 -7.45
CA ARG A 98 -11.14 -12.41 -8.50
C ARG A 98 -10.36 -11.96 -9.74
N ASN A 99 -9.19 -11.36 -9.55
CA ASN A 99 -8.31 -10.96 -10.65
C ASN A 99 -7.76 -12.19 -11.39
N GLU A 100 -7.36 -13.25 -10.70
CA GLU A 100 -6.93 -14.52 -11.30
C GLU A 100 -8.04 -15.20 -12.11
N GLU A 101 -9.28 -15.15 -11.63
CA GLU A 101 -10.45 -15.59 -12.39
C GLU A 101 -10.65 -14.75 -13.66
N ALA A 102 -10.54 -13.43 -13.56
CA ALA A 102 -10.61 -12.53 -14.72
C ALA A 102 -9.49 -12.79 -15.74
N GLN A 103 -8.25 -13.01 -15.29
CA GLN A 103 -7.13 -13.39 -16.15
C GLN A 103 -7.43 -14.71 -16.88
N ARG A 104 -7.95 -15.72 -16.18
CA ARG A 104 -8.27 -17.01 -16.77
C ARG A 104 -9.38 -16.92 -17.83
N SER A 105 -10.40 -16.10 -17.58
CA SER A 105 -11.45 -15.83 -18.57
C SER A 105 -10.92 -15.05 -19.77
N SER A 106 -10.15 -13.98 -19.54
CA SER A 106 -9.51 -13.19 -20.59
C SER A 106 -8.60 -14.02 -21.49
N GLN A 107 -7.85 -14.97 -20.94
CA GLN A 107 -7.02 -15.91 -21.70
C GLN A 107 -7.85 -16.84 -22.61
N GLN A 108 -9.00 -17.32 -22.13
CA GLN A 108 -9.89 -18.19 -22.93
C GLN A 108 -10.57 -17.42 -24.07
N GLU A 109 -10.79 -16.12 -23.88
CA GLU A 109 -11.47 -15.25 -24.84
C GLU A 109 -10.53 -14.61 -25.88
N GLN A 110 -9.23 -14.91 -25.82
CA GLN A 110 -8.24 -14.36 -26.76
C GLN A 110 -8.61 -14.70 -28.21
N ASP A 111 -8.66 -13.66 -29.05
CA ASP A 111 -8.94 -13.76 -30.49
C ASP A 111 -7.77 -13.25 -31.35
N GLY A 112 -6.64 -12.91 -30.71
CA GLY A 112 -5.45 -12.36 -31.35
C GLY A 112 -5.50 -10.85 -31.58
N SER A 113 -6.53 -10.14 -31.12
CA SER A 113 -6.57 -8.68 -31.17
C SER A 113 -5.61 -8.03 -30.16
N GLU A 114 -4.98 -6.92 -30.55
CA GLU A 114 -4.12 -6.12 -29.65
C GLU A 114 -4.89 -5.65 -28.42
N VAL A 115 -6.18 -5.29 -28.58
CA VAL A 115 -7.04 -4.82 -27.49
C VAL A 115 -7.13 -5.87 -26.37
N LYS A 116 -7.42 -7.14 -26.70
CA LYS A 116 -7.51 -8.21 -25.70
C LYS A 116 -6.16 -8.61 -25.12
N SER A 117 -5.08 -8.45 -25.88
CA SER A 117 -3.72 -8.66 -25.36
C SER A 117 -3.39 -7.62 -24.29
N VAL A 118 -3.63 -6.34 -24.57
CA VAL A 118 -3.39 -5.23 -23.64
C VAL A 118 -4.28 -5.36 -22.39
N GLU A 119 -5.53 -5.79 -22.54
CA GLU A 119 -6.41 -6.03 -21.39
C GLU A 119 -5.87 -7.14 -20.47
N LEU A 120 -5.35 -8.23 -21.03
CA LEU A 120 -4.72 -9.30 -20.25
C LEU A 120 -3.43 -8.82 -19.56
N GLU A 121 -2.62 -8.02 -20.24
CA GLU A 121 -1.42 -7.41 -19.65
C GLU A 121 -1.78 -6.52 -18.46
N ARG A 122 -2.85 -5.72 -18.57
CA ARG A 122 -3.36 -4.89 -17.48
C ARG A 122 -3.81 -5.73 -16.28
N LEU A 123 -4.60 -6.79 -16.52
CA LEU A 123 -5.02 -7.71 -15.46
C LEU A 123 -3.82 -8.38 -14.79
N THR A 124 -2.80 -8.73 -15.56
CA THR A 124 -1.56 -9.33 -15.05
C THR A 124 -0.79 -8.36 -14.16
N ALA A 125 -0.62 -7.11 -14.58
CA ALA A 125 0.03 -6.07 -13.78
C ALA A 125 -0.73 -5.77 -12.47
N GLU A 126 -2.05 -5.75 -12.51
CA GLU A 126 -2.89 -5.61 -11.32
C GLU A 126 -2.73 -6.82 -10.38
N GLY A 127 -2.67 -8.04 -10.94
CA GLY A 127 -2.42 -9.27 -10.17
C GLY A 127 -1.09 -9.24 -9.42
N ILE A 128 -0.01 -8.80 -10.08
CA ILE A 128 1.31 -8.60 -9.45
C ILE A 128 1.19 -7.64 -8.27
N THR A 129 0.51 -6.51 -8.46
CA THR A 129 0.30 -5.50 -7.41
C THR A 129 -0.45 -6.10 -6.20
N TYR A 130 -1.46 -6.94 -6.43
CA TYR A 130 -2.16 -7.60 -5.32
C TYR A 130 -1.29 -8.61 -4.57
N ILE A 131 -0.44 -9.37 -5.28
CA ILE A 131 0.50 -10.31 -4.67
C ILE A 131 1.48 -9.56 -3.76
N GLU A 132 2.11 -8.52 -4.27
CA GLU A 132 3.06 -7.69 -3.53
C GLU A 132 2.44 -7.08 -2.27
N ARG A 133 1.25 -6.48 -2.41
CA ARG A 133 0.51 -5.89 -1.28
C ARG A 133 0.10 -6.94 -0.25
N ARG A 134 -0.37 -8.11 -0.67
CA ARG A 134 -0.72 -9.20 0.25
C ARG A 134 0.52 -9.63 1.04
N ASN A 135 1.65 -9.83 0.35
CA ASN A 135 2.88 -10.30 0.98
C ASN A 135 3.38 -9.30 2.03
N VAL A 136 3.38 -8.00 1.73
CA VAL A 136 3.76 -6.97 2.73
C VAL A 136 2.82 -6.96 3.94
N LEU A 137 1.52 -7.12 3.73
CA LEU A 137 0.56 -7.21 4.84
C LEU A 137 0.72 -8.48 5.67
N GLU A 138 1.13 -9.59 5.06
CA GLU A 138 1.48 -10.82 5.77
C GLU A 138 2.76 -10.65 6.60
N ILE A 139 3.79 -9.96 6.08
CA ILE A 139 5.00 -9.59 6.84
C ILE A 139 4.63 -8.72 8.04
N MET A 140 3.83 -7.68 7.84
CA MET A 140 3.38 -6.80 8.94
C MET A 140 2.59 -7.58 10.00
N ARG A 141 1.72 -8.50 9.59
CA ARG A 141 0.98 -9.38 10.51
C ARG A 141 1.93 -10.26 11.32
N ASP A 142 2.91 -10.87 10.66
CA ASP A 142 3.82 -11.81 11.30
C ASP A 142 4.76 -11.11 12.28
N GLU A 143 5.30 -9.95 11.92
CA GLU A 143 6.08 -9.10 12.83
C GLU A 143 5.23 -8.61 14.01
N ALA A 144 4.00 -8.14 13.78
CA ALA A 144 3.11 -7.72 14.87
C ALA A 144 2.71 -8.89 15.78
N ALA A 145 2.60 -10.12 15.24
CA ALA A 145 2.34 -11.33 16.01
C ALA A 145 3.55 -11.70 16.90
N ASP A 146 4.77 -11.58 16.39
CA ASP A 146 6.00 -11.82 17.16
C ASP A 146 6.15 -10.79 18.29
N LEU A 147 5.85 -9.52 18.02
CA LEU A 147 5.83 -8.46 19.03
C LEU A 147 4.74 -8.67 20.09
N TYR A 148 3.55 -9.14 19.68
CA TYR A 148 2.50 -9.53 20.62
C TYR A 148 2.97 -10.67 21.54
N GLU A 149 3.60 -11.71 20.99
CA GLU A 149 4.11 -12.82 21.77
C GLU A 149 5.22 -12.38 22.73
N ALA A 150 6.12 -11.51 22.28
CA ALA A 150 7.17 -10.94 23.12
C ALA A 150 6.60 -10.11 24.30
N GLN A 151 5.53 -9.35 24.06
CA GLN A 151 4.94 -8.46 25.08
C GLN A 151 4.01 -9.19 26.06
N THR A 152 3.31 -10.23 25.61
CA THR A 152 2.24 -10.91 26.38
C THR A 152 2.62 -12.32 26.85
N GLY A 153 3.66 -12.93 26.26
CA GLY A 153 4.04 -14.32 26.46
C GLY A 153 3.10 -15.34 25.81
N SER A 154 2.06 -14.89 25.10
CA SER A 154 1.10 -15.76 24.42
C SER A 154 1.28 -15.68 22.91
N ALA A 155 1.23 -16.82 22.23
CA ALA A 155 1.32 -16.84 20.77
C ALA A 155 0.07 -16.23 20.12
N TRP A 156 0.25 -15.28 19.20
CA TRP A 156 -0.88 -14.71 18.47
C TRP A 156 -1.53 -15.74 17.53
N ARG A 157 -2.87 -15.79 17.54
CA ARG A 157 -3.66 -16.58 16.58
C ARG A 157 -4.93 -15.84 16.19
N PRO A 158 -5.36 -15.89 14.92
CA PRO A 158 -6.64 -15.33 14.52
C PRO A 158 -7.78 -16.11 15.19
N ARG A 159 -8.80 -15.39 15.69
CA ARG A 159 -9.98 -15.99 16.36
C ARG A 159 -10.91 -16.69 15.37
N THR A 160 -10.78 -16.39 14.09
CA THR A 160 -11.55 -17.01 13.00
C THR A 160 -10.68 -17.03 11.76
N GLY A 161 -10.74 -18.13 11.01
CA GLY A 161 -9.92 -18.33 9.81
C GLY A 161 -8.58 -19.00 10.12
N SER A 162 -7.78 -19.22 9.07
CA SER A 162 -6.45 -19.81 9.17
C SER A 162 -5.37 -18.74 8.99
N LYS A 163 -4.26 -18.88 9.72
CA LYS A 163 -3.03 -18.11 9.47
C LYS A 163 -2.30 -18.78 8.30
N ILE A 164 -2.61 -18.38 7.07
CA ILE A 164 -1.87 -18.79 5.87
C ILE A 164 -0.81 -17.71 5.59
N SER A 165 0.42 -18.14 5.29
CA SER A 165 1.50 -17.25 4.83
C SER A 165 1.96 -17.76 3.47
N HIS A 166 1.96 -16.89 2.46
CA HIS A 166 2.28 -17.23 1.08
C HIS A 166 3.73 -16.90 0.72
N GLN A 167 4.50 -16.35 1.66
CA GLN A 167 5.87 -15.89 1.46
C GLN A 167 6.86 -17.02 1.07
N ALA A 168 6.51 -18.28 1.34
CA ALA A 168 7.34 -19.45 0.99
C ALA A 168 7.06 -20.04 -0.40
N MET A 169 6.09 -19.51 -1.15
CA MET A 169 5.77 -19.98 -2.50
C MET A 169 6.43 -19.03 -3.52
N THR A 170 7.64 -19.40 -3.95
CA THR A 170 8.35 -18.81 -5.09
C THR A 170 8.26 -19.74 -6.29
#